data_AF-A0A139NG60-F1
#
_entry.id   AF-A0A139NG60-F1
#
_cell.length_a   1.000
_cell.length_b   1.000
_cell.length_c   1.000
_cell.angle_alpha   90.00
_cell.angle_beta   90.00
_cell.angle_gamma   90.00
#
_symmetry.space_group_name_H-M   'P 1'
#
loop_
_entity.id
_entity.type
_entity.pdbx_description
1 polymer ?
#
loop_
_entity_poly.entity_id
_entity_poly.type
_entity_poly.pdbx_seq_one_letter_code
_entity_poly.pdbx_strand_id
1 'polypeptide(L)'
;MRYGERVDLICVSEERYDPEIGEYVGGNEVFQTVPAFVMDMSLSRQEMVYGSFKSGRKMVYLQRKPSFCFEKIRYLGKFILLRLKSKTVKFIF
;
A
#
# COMPACT_ATOMS: atom_id res chain seq x y z
N MET A 1 3.14 -20.21 -0.32
CA MET A 1 3.39 -18.79 -0.65
C MET A 1 4.68 -18.37 0.03
N ARG A 2 5.65 -17.79 -0.68
CA ARG A 2 6.95 -17.39 -0.11
C ARG A 2 7.01 -15.87 0.05
N TYR A 3 7.22 -15.39 1.27
CA TYR A 3 7.34 -13.95 1.57
C TYR A 3 8.77 -13.45 1.34
N GLY A 4 9.29 -13.64 0.14
CA GLY A 4 10.67 -13.27 -0.22
C GLY A 4 10.83 -11.84 -0.71
N GLU A 5 9.73 -11.20 -1.11
CA GLU A 5 9.73 -9.82 -1.61
C GLU A 5 9.67 -8.83 -0.46
N ARG A 6 10.15 -7.60 -0.68
CA ARG A 6 10.03 -6.50 0.27
C ARG A 6 9.23 -5.35 -0.34
N VAL A 7 8.33 -4.78 0.44
CA VAL A 7 7.51 -3.63 0.05
C VAL A 7 7.61 -2.57 1.14
N ASP A 8 7.61 -1.30 0.74
CA ASP A 8 7.55 -0.20 1.70
C ASP A 8 6.10 0.23 1.87
N LEU A 9 5.61 0.17 3.10
CA LEU A 9 4.31 0.72 3.48
C LEU A 9 4.52 2.20 3.80
N ILE A 10 3.79 3.09 3.14
CA ILE A 10 3.94 4.54 3.29
C ILE A 10 2.69 5.09 3.95
N CYS A 11 2.87 5.85 5.01
CA CYS A 11 1.84 6.63 5.69
C CYS A 11 2.24 8.10 5.65
N VAL A 12 1.27 8.97 5.38
CA VAL A 12 1.46 10.42 5.48
C VAL A 12 0.97 10.82 6.88
N SER A 13 1.85 11.43 7.69
CA SER A 13 1.42 11.96 8.99
C SER A 13 0.40 13.08 8.76
N GLU A 14 -0.74 13.04 9.46
CA GLU A 14 -1.74 14.11 9.42
C GLU A 14 -1.08 15.47 9.74
N GLU A 15 -1.41 16.49 8.96
CA GLU A 15 -0.99 17.87 9.24
C GLU A 15 -1.72 18.40 10.48
N ARG A 16 -0.97 18.91 11.46
CA ARG A 16 -1.52 19.55 12.65
C ARG A 16 -0.88 20.91 12.83
N TYR A 17 -1.69 21.90 13.16
CA TYR A 17 -1.19 23.22 13.50
C TYR A 17 -0.48 23.16 14.85
N ASP A 18 0.79 23.58 14.89
CA ASP A 18 1.56 23.69 16.13
C ASP A 18 1.55 25.15 16.61
N PRO A 19 0.80 25.47 17.69
CA PRO A 19 0.66 26.83 18.18
C PRO A 19 1.94 27.39 18.80
N GLU A 20 2.94 26.57 19.14
CA GLU A 20 4.21 27.04 19.70
C GLU A 20 5.13 27.61 18.62
N ILE A 21 5.09 27.03 17.41
CA ILE A 21 5.94 27.40 16.27
C ILE A 21 5.17 28.33 15.30
N GLY A 22 3.84 28.33 15.36
CA GLY A 22 2.98 29.13 14.48
C GLY A 22 2.89 28.55 13.06
N GLU A 23 3.28 27.29 12.87
CA GLU A 23 3.35 26.61 11.58
C GLU A 23 2.56 25.28 11.62
N TYR A 24 2.16 24.79 10.45
CA TYR A 24 1.61 23.44 10.32
C TYR A 24 2.75 22.43 10.34
N VAL A 25 2.71 21.53 11.31
CA VAL A 25 3.68 20.44 11.49
C VAL A 25 3.02 19.12 11.11
N GLY A 26 3.61 18.41 10.16
CA GLY A 26 3.05 17.16 9.61
C GLY A 26 3.37 17.02 8.13
N GLY A 27 2.63 16.16 7.43
CA GLY A 27 2.88 15.89 6.00
C GLY A 27 4.14 15.04 5.70
N ASN A 28 4.86 14.57 6.72
CA ASN A 28 6.03 13.72 6.54
C ASN A 28 5.61 12.30 6.12
N GLU A 29 6.22 11.78 5.06
CA GLU A 29 6.05 10.39 4.65
C GLU A 29 6.86 9.47 5.56
N VAL A 30 6.17 8.70 6.39
CA VAL A 30 6.77 7.63 7.19
C VAL A 30 6.67 6.33 6.39
N PHE A 31 7.80 5.64 6.21
CA PHE A 31 7.84 4.37 5.51
C PHE A 31 8.31 3.22 6.42
N GLN A 32 7.69 2.05 6.27
CA GLN A 32 8.12 0.81 6.90
C GLN A 32 8.28 -0.30 5.85
N THR A 33 9.48 -0.85 5.72
CA THR A 33 9.74 -1.98 4.83
C THR A 33 9.33 -3.29 5.49
N VAL A 34 8.41 -4.02 4.85
CA VAL A 34 7.89 -5.30 5.35
C VAL A 34 8.04 -6.42 4.32
N PRO A 35 8.19 -7.68 4.76
CA PRO A 35 8.18 -8.82 3.86
C PRO A 35 6.78 -9.07 3.31
N ALA A 36 6.71 -9.33 2.01
CA ALA A 36 5.48 -9.58 1.29
C ALA A 36 5.63 -10.68 0.23
N PHE A 37 4.49 -11.20 -0.22
CA PHE A 37 4.37 -12.07 -1.38
C PHE A 37 3.62 -11.31 -2.46
N VAL A 38 4.29 -11.07 -3.58
CA VAL A 38 3.72 -10.34 -4.72
C VAL A 38 3.40 -11.34 -5.81
N MET A 39 2.18 -11.27 -6.35
CA MET A 39 1.76 -12.09 -7.49
C MET A 39 0.97 -11.27 -8.50
N ASP A 40 1.00 -11.69 -9.75
CA ASP A 40 0.11 -11.12 -10.77
C ASP A 40 -1.33 -11.57 -10.53
N MET A 41 -2.27 -10.65 -10.73
CA MET A 41 -3.68 -10.92 -10.52
C MET A 41 -4.27 -11.62 -11.75
N SER A 42 -4.96 -12.75 -11.56
CA SER A 42 -5.62 -13.45 -12.67
C SER A 42 -6.73 -12.62 -13.29
N LEU A 43 -6.99 -12.82 -14.58
CA LEU A 43 -7.99 -12.07 -15.35
C LEU A 43 -9.39 -12.12 -14.70
N SER A 44 -9.83 -13.32 -14.32
CA SER A 44 -11.10 -13.54 -13.60
C SER A 44 -11.20 -12.76 -12.29
N ARG A 45 -10.10 -12.66 -11.55
CA ARG A 45 -10.06 -11.94 -10.26
C ARG A 45 -10.02 -10.43 -10.46
N GLN A 46 -9.37 -9.97 -11.54
CA GLN A 46 -9.37 -8.56 -11.92
C GLN A 46 -10.77 -8.08 -12.33
N GLU A 47 -11.47 -8.84 -13.17
CA GLU A 47 -12.86 -8.52 -13.56
C GLU A 47 -13.78 -8.53 -12.34
N MET A 48 -13.69 -9.53 -11.47
CA MET A 48 -14.51 -9.59 -10.25
C MET A 48 -14.27 -8.40 -9.30
N VAL A 49 -13.04 -7.90 -9.18
CA VAL A 49 -12.69 -6.85 -8.22
C VAL A 49 -12.85 -5.45 -8.82
N TYR A 50 -12.58 -5.28 -10.10
CA TYR A 50 -12.47 -3.96 -10.75
C TYR A 50 -13.40 -3.78 -11.95
N GLY A 51 -14.19 -4.79 -12.32
CA GLY A 51 -15.11 -4.75 -13.48
C GLY A 51 -14.42 -4.64 -14.84
N SER A 52 -13.09 -4.69 -14.87
CA SER A 52 -12.27 -4.47 -16.06
C SER A 52 -10.95 -5.21 -15.90
N PHE A 53 -10.39 -5.70 -17.00
CA PHE A 53 -9.02 -6.18 -17.04
C PHE A 53 -8.08 -5.01 -17.33
N LYS A 54 -6.95 -4.92 -16.60
CA LYS A 54 -5.86 -4.02 -16.95
C LYS A 54 -4.53 -4.73 -16.73
N SER A 55 -3.68 -4.70 -17.75
CA SER A 55 -2.33 -5.25 -17.69
C SER A 55 -1.55 -4.66 -16.51
N GLY A 56 -0.76 -5.51 -15.83
CA GLY A 56 0.16 -5.10 -14.77
C GLY A 56 -0.43 -5.07 -13.37
N ARG A 57 -1.71 -5.42 -13.16
CA ARG A 57 -2.28 -5.46 -11.81
C ARG A 57 -1.70 -6.60 -10.97
N LYS A 58 -1.06 -6.22 -9.86
CA LYS A 58 -0.48 -7.15 -8.88
C LYS A 58 -1.31 -7.22 -7.61
N MET A 59 -1.12 -8.30 -6.88
CA MET A 59 -1.68 -8.52 -5.56
C MET A 59 -0.52 -8.71 -4.59
N VAL A 60 -0.49 -7.93 -3.51
CA VAL A 60 0.55 -8.01 -2.49
C VAL A 60 -0.07 -8.57 -1.21
N TYR A 61 0.48 -9.67 -0.75
CA TYR A 61 0.13 -10.31 0.50
C TYR A 61 1.20 -10.01 1.53
N LEU A 62 0.85 -9.30 2.60
CA LEU A 62 1.77 -9.04 3.71
C LEU A 62 1.88 -10.28 4.59
N GLN A 63 3.07 -10.57 5.12
CA GLN A 63 3.27 -11.71 6.01
C GLN A 63 2.54 -11.54 7.35
N ARG A 64 2.49 -10.31 7.85
CA ARG A 64 1.83 -9.93 9.10
C ARG A 64 0.92 -8.74 8.87
N LYS A 65 -0.08 -8.59 9.73
CA LYS A 65 -0.90 -7.37 9.76
C LYS A 65 0.02 -6.21 10.17
N PRO A 66 0.08 -5.12 9.39
CA PRO A 66 0.86 -3.95 9.77
C PRO A 66 0.27 -3.29 11.01
N SER A 67 1.16 -2.80 11.86
CA SER A 67 0.81 -2.17 13.14
C SER A 67 0.25 -0.76 12.98
N PHE A 68 0.41 -0.15 11.81
CA PHE A 68 0.00 1.21 11.49
C PHE A 68 -0.85 1.24 10.22
N CYS A 69 -1.69 2.27 10.10
CA CYS A 69 -2.43 2.55 8.87
C CYS A 69 -1.46 3.15 7.84
N PHE A 70 -1.57 2.71 6.60
CA PHE A 70 -0.73 3.14 5.48
C PHE A 70 -1.63 3.41 4.28
N GLU A 71 -1.25 4.38 3.46
CA GLU A 71 -2.07 4.88 2.34
C GLU A 71 -1.52 4.44 0.98
N LYS A 72 -0.20 4.25 0.90
CA LYS A 72 0.50 3.86 -0.32
C LYS A 72 1.43 2.71 -0.02
N ILE A 73 1.74 1.92 -1.04
CA ILE A 73 2.83 0.95 -0.99
C ILE A 73 3.80 1.24 -2.11
N ARG A 74 5.11 1.14 -1.83
CA ARG A 74 6.15 1.17 -2.85
C ARG A 74 6.73 -0.22 -3.04
N TYR A 75 6.77 -0.66 -4.29
CA TYR A 75 7.37 -1.93 -4.71
C TYR A 75 8.23 -1.69 -5.94
N LEU A 76 9.52 -2.08 -5.89
CA LEU A 76 10.50 -1.88 -6.97
C LEU A 76 10.53 -0.43 -7.49
N GLY A 77 10.46 0.56 -6.59
CA GLY A 77 10.46 1.98 -6.94
C GLY A 77 9.15 2.52 -7.52
N LYS A 78 8.11 1.69 -7.70
CA LYS A 78 6.79 2.13 -8.15
C LYS A 78 5.83 2.28 -6.97
N PHE A 79 5.13 3.41 -6.92
CA PHE A 79 4.05 3.64 -5.96
C PHE A 79 2.77 2.95 -6.41
N ILE A 80 2.08 2.35 -5.45
CA ILE A 80 0.87 1.59 -5.66
C ILE A 80 -0.21 2.14 -4.73
N LEU A 81 -1.30 2.59 -5.35
CA LEU A 81 -2.47 3.11 -4.63
C LEU A 81 -3.28 1.95 -4.05
N LEU A 82 -3.64 2.09 -2.77
CA LEU A 82 -4.37 1.10 -2.03
C LEU A 82 -5.87 1.23 -2.28
N ARG A 83 -6.52 0.12 -2.63
CA ARG A 83 -7.98 0.01 -2.53
C ARG A 83 -8.31 -1.09 -1.51
N LEU A 84 -8.39 -0.71 -0.25
CA LEU A 84 -8.64 -1.62 0.87
C LEU A 84 -10.09 -2.10 0.86
N LYS A 85 -10.30 -3.42 0.76
CA LYS A 85 -11.51 -4.12 1.22
C LYS A 85 -11.09 -5.32 2.07
N SER A 86 -10.89 -5.09 3.37
CA SER A 86 -10.69 -6.05 4.48
C SER A 86 -9.59 -7.13 4.34
N LYS A 87 -8.67 -7.17 5.32
CA LYS A 87 -7.54 -8.14 5.57
C LYS A 87 -6.60 -8.47 4.40
N THR A 88 -6.99 -8.15 3.17
CA THR A 88 -6.30 -8.40 1.91
C THR A 88 -6.17 -7.06 1.22
N VAL A 89 -4.96 -6.55 1.17
CA VAL A 89 -4.68 -5.30 0.49
C VAL A 89 -4.67 -5.62 -1.01
N LYS A 90 -5.55 -4.97 -1.79
CA LYS A 90 -5.70 -5.20 -3.23
C LYS A 90 -5.24 -3.94 -3.96
N PHE A 91 -4.46 -4.12 -5.02
CA PHE A 91 -3.73 -3.04 -5.66
C PHE A 91 -4.13 -2.84 -7.11
N ILE A 92 -4.19 -1.56 -7.51
CA ILE A 92 -4.50 -1.12 -8.87
C ILE A 92 -3.21 -0.60 -9.50
N PHE A 93 -2.97 -1.01 -10.75
CA PHE A 93 -1.97 -0.47 -11.67
C PHE A 93 -2.71 0.18 -12.84
#